data_AF-A0A1M4SM89-F1
#
_entry.id   AF-A0A1M4SM89-F1
#
_cell.length_a   1.000
_cell.length_b   1.000
_cell.length_c   1.000
_cell.angle_alpha   90.00
_cell.angle_beta   90.00
_cell.angle_gamma   90.00
#
_symmetry.space_group_name_H-M   'P 1'
#
loop_
_entity.id
_entity.type
_entity.pdbx_description
1 polymer ?
#
loop_
_entity_poly.entity_id
_entity_poly.type
_entity_poly.pdbx_seq_one_letter_code
_entity_poly.pdbx_strand_id
1 'polypeptide(L)'
;MPEQSIRYSFGGDEHLFAEIAESMSLPAFFRGLDITNRLKAMSLSGILDICLANASFQIRFNPDRISPQTLPDKVKSLESARSITHRLNTRIIEIPVYYNDPWTHETLMRFRDRHQSPEQTDLEYAASLNGHGNIEDFIRAHSHSPWFVSMVGFVAGLPFMFQMVEQEQQLEVPKYLTPRTDTPKQTVGHGGCFDCI
;
A
#
# COMPACT_ATOMS: atom_id res chain seq x y z
N MET A 1 4.51 -19.11 -9.37
CA MET A 1 4.75 -18.25 -10.56
C MET A 1 6.24 -18.03 -10.69
N PRO A 2 6.81 -17.93 -11.91
CA PRO A 2 8.22 -17.59 -12.06
C PRO A 2 8.47 -16.21 -11.41
N GLU A 3 9.58 -16.10 -10.67
CA GLU A 3 9.93 -14.88 -9.96
C GLU A 3 10.25 -13.79 -10.99
N GLN A 4 9.39 -12.76 -11.07
CA GLN A 4 9.58 -11.66 -12.01
C GLN A 4 10.82 -10.85 -11.59
N SER A 5 11.69 -10.55 -12.54
CA SER A 5 12.87 -9.70 -12.30
C SER A 5 12.43 -8.28 -11.94
N ILE A 6 13.09 -7.68 -10.95
CA ILE A 6 12.81 -6.29 -10.54
C ILE A 6 13.10 -5.34 -11.71
N ARG A 7 12.19 -4.39 -11.98
CA ARG A 7 12.40 -3.32 -12.96
C ARG A 7 12.98 -2.08 -12.27
N TYR A 8 13.93 -1.44 -12.93
CA TYR A 8 14.66 -0.31 -12.38
C TYR A 8 14.47 0.93 -13.24
N SER A 9 14.19 2.07 -12.62
CA SER A 9 14.17 3.36 -13.27
C SER A 9 14.75 4.45 -12.38
N PHE A 10 15.41 5.44 -12.98
CA PHE A 10 15.94 6.58 -12.23
C PHE A 10 14.89 7.70 -12.15
N GLY A 11 14.72 8.25 -10.95
CA GLY A 11 13.92 9.43 -10.66
C GLY A 11 14.82 10.65 -10.55
N GLY A 12 15.13 11.27 -11.70
CA GLY A 12 16.18 12.29 -11.76
C GLY A 12 17.54 11.73 -11.35
N ASP A 13 18.40 12.58 -10.80
CA ASP A 13 19.81 12.23 -10.52
C ASP A 13 20.04 11.66 -9.10
N GLU A 14 19.01 11.69 -8.25
CA GLU A 14 19.12 11.36 -6.82
C GLU A 14 18.23 10.18 -6.37
N HIS A 15 17.46 9.56 -7.27
CA HIS A 15 16.54 8.48 -6.89
C HIS A 15 16.65 7.26 -7.81
N LEU A 16 16.65 6.08 -7.22
CA LEU A 16 16.41 4.82 -7.90
C LEU A 16 15.04 4.29 -7.47
N PHE A 17 14.16 4.05 -8.42
CA PHE A 17 12.92 3.31 -8.23
C PHE A 17 13.12 1.85 -8.65
N ALA A 18 12.69 0.93 -7.79
CA ALA A 18 12.74 -0.50 -8.01
C ALA A 18 11.33 -1.08 -7.88
N GLU A 19 10.79 -1.55 -8.99
CA GLU A 19 9.47 -2.18 -9.07
C GLU A 19 9.61 -3.70 -8.97
N ILE A 20 9.04 -4.28 -7.92
CA ILE A 20 9.19 -5.71 -7.61
C ILE A 20 8.19 -6.55 -8.40
N ALA A 21 6.96 -6.07 -8.51
CA ALA A 21 5.87 -6.73 -9.21
C ALA A 21 4.83 -5.69 -9.65
N GLU A 22 4.10 -6.01 -10.72
CA GLU A 22 2.96 -5.20 -11.17
C GLU A 22 1.77 -5.32 -10.22
N SER A 23 1.55 -6.52 -9.66
CA SER A 23 0.50 -6.77 -8.68
C SER A 23 0.98 -6.44 -7.27
N MET A 24 0.13 -5.73 -6.53
CA MET A 24 0.37 -5.45 -5.12
C MET A 24 -0.10 -6.65 -4.28
N SER A 25 0.84 -7.33 -3.64
CA SER A 25 0.57 -8.54 -2.86
C SER A 25 1.51 -8.64 -1.65
N LEU A 26 1.09 -9.37 -0.60
CA LEU A 26 1.94 -9.63 0.55
C LEU A 26 3.28 -10.31 0.18
N PRO A 27 3.35 -11.30 -0.73
CA PRO A 27 4.62 -11.84 -1.19
C PRO A 27 5.56 -10.80 -1.82
N ALA A 28 5.03 -9.90 -2.67
CA ALA A 28 5.82 -8.82 -3.25
C ALA A 28 6.33 -7.85 -2.17
N PHE A 29 5.47 -7.52 -1.20
CA PHE A 29 5.84 -6.68 -0.06
C PHE A 29 6.98 -7.30 0.76
N PHE A 30 6.86 -8.58 1.13
CA PHE A 30 7.90 -9.25 1.92
C PHE A 30 9.22 -9.40 1.17
N ARG A 31 9.18 -9.61 -0.14
CA ARG A 31 10.38 -9.57 -1.00
C ARG A 31 11.05 -8.19 -0.96
N GLY A 32 10.27 -7.11 -1.03
CA GLY A 32 10.77 -5.74 -0.88
C GLY A 32 11.34 -5.46 0.51
N LEU A 33 10.67 -5.95 1.55
CA LEU A 33 11.10 -5.81 2.94
C LEU A 33 12.45 -6.49 3.17
N ASP A 34 12.67 -7.70 2.63
CA ASP A 34 13.96 -8.40 2.71
C ASP A 34 15.08 -7.57 2.08
N ILE A 35 14.88 -7.18 0.82
CA ILE A 35 15.87 -6.46 0.02
C ILE A 35 16.22 -5.13 0.70
N THR A 36 15.22 -4.37 1.11
CA THR A 36 15.44 -3.06 1.73
C THR A 36 16.11 -3.18 3.10
N ASN A 37 15.78 -4.19 3.92
CA ASN A 37 16.46 -4.43 5.19
C ASN A 37 17.94 -4.81 5.00
N ARG A 38 18.22 -5.69 4.03
CA ARG A 38 19.60 -6.09 3.72
C ARG A 38 20.39 -4.92 3.15
N LEU A 39 19.80 -4.11 2.28
CA LEU A 39 20.45 -2.91 1.76
C LEU A 39 20.75 -1.89 2.86
N LYS A 40 19.82 -1.66 3.80
CA LYS A 40 20.05 -0.83 5.01
C LYS A 40 21.21 -1.37 5.83
N ALA A 41 21.28 -2.68 6.04
CA ALA A 41 22.36 -3.32 6.81
C ALA A 41 23.75 -3.13 6.17
N MET A 42 23.84 -2.97 4.84
CA MET A 42 25.12 -2.70 4.16
C MET A 42 25.70 -1.32 4.47
N SER A 43 24.89 -0.38 4.95
CA SER A 43 25.33 0.98 5.32
C SER A 43 26.16 1.67 4.23
N LEU A 44 25.72 1.56 2.97
CA LEU A 44 26.45 2.11 1.83
C LEU A 44 26.54 3.63 1.93
N SER A 45 27.76 4.17 1.91
CA SER A 45 27.99 5.61 1.85
C SER A 45 27.31 6.21 0.62
N GLY A 46 26.57 7.29 0.81
CA GLY A 46 25.83 7.98 -0.27
C GLY A 46 24.35 7.62 -0.33
N ILE A 47 23.87 6.54 0.30
CA ILE A 47 22.43 6.34 0.48
C ILE A 47 21.91 7.31 1.54
N LEU A 48 20.88 8.07 1.21
CA LEU A 48 20.22 9.05 2.08
C LEU A 48 18.96 8.50 2.71
N ASP A 49 18.16 7.74 1.95
CA ASP A 49 16.93 7.12 2.44
C ASP A 49 16.54 5.88 1.61
N ILE A 50 15.80 4.96 2.23
CA ILE A 50 15.23 3.78 1.58
C ILE A 50 13.76 3.65 2.02
N CYS A 51 12.87 3.99 1.10
CA CYS A 51 11.42 4.00 1.27
C CYS A 51 10.79 2.75 0.66
N LEU A 52 10.38 1.81 1.51
CA LEU A 52 9.61 0.63 1.09
C LEU A 52 8.15 1.03 0.82
N ALA A 53 7.57 0.48 -0.25
CA ALA A 53 6.15 0.54 -0.56
C ALA A 53 5.61 -0.90 -0.78
N ASN A 54 4.35 -1.02 -1.23
CA ASN A 54 3.65 -2.31 -1.31
C ASN A 54 4.31 -3.33 -2.26
N ALA A 55 4.66 -2.90 -3.48
CA ALA A 55 5.29 -3.76 -4.49
C ALA A 55 6.49 -3.10 -5.16
N SER A 56 7.08 -2.11 -4.48
CA SER A 56 8.22 -1.35 -4.95
C SER A 56 8.97 -0.74 -3.77
N PHE A 57 10.13 -0.19 -4.03
CA PHE A 57 10.81 0.70 -3.10
C PHE A 57 11.57 1.78 -3.87
N GLN A 58 11.86 2.86 -3.17
CA GLN A 58 12.68 3.95 -3.68
C GLN A 58 13.92 4.13 -2.80
N ILE A 59 15.06 4.34 -3.44
CA ILE A 59 16.31 4.68 -2.76
C ILE A 59 16.66 6.10 -3.16
N ARG A 60 16.76 6.99 -2.17
CA ARG A 60 17.34 8.33 -2.36
C ARG A 60 18.82 8.27 -2.06
N PHE A 61 19.65 8.85 -2.92
CA PHE A 61 21.10 8.81 -2.79
C PHE A 61 21.76 10.13 -3.23
N ASN A 62 23.02 10.32 -2.80
CA ASN A 62 23.87 11.42 -3.20
C ASN A 62 24.84 10.95 -4.32
N PRO A 63 24.68 11.43 -5.56
CA PRO A 63 25.49 10.98 -6.71
C PRO A 63 26.98 11.35 -6.59
N ASP A 64 27.34 12.36 -5.79
CA ASP A 64 28.75 12.72 -5.54
C ASP A 64 29.46 11.71 -4.63
N ARG A 65 28.70 10.87 -3.92
CA ARG A 65 29.23 9.87 -2.97
C ARG A 65 29.12 8.44 -3.48
N ILE A 66 28.11 8.15 -4.29
CA ILE A 66 27.88 6.83 -4.86
C ILE A 66 27.46 6.95 -6.32
N SER A 67 28.09 6.17 -7.19
CA SER A 67 27.67 6.10 -8.59
C SER A 67 26.25 5.55 -8.67
N PRO A 68 25.34 6.18 -9.43
CA PRO A 68 23.96 5.71 -9.60
C PRO A 68 23.88 4.23 -10.01
N GLN A 69 24.81 3.75 -10.85
CA GLN A 69 24.84 2.37 -11.34
C GLN A 69 25.23 1.35 -10.28
N THR A 70 25.88 1.79 -9.20
CA THR A 70 26.18 0.89 -8.07
C THR A 70 24.89 0.37 -7.42
N LEU A 71 23.82 1.17 -7.39
CA LEU A 71 22.59 0.80 -6.69
C LEU A 71 21.84 -0.36 -7.37
N PRO A 72 21.50 -0.34 -8.68
CA PRO A 72 20.89 -1.48 -9.34
C PRO A 72 21.73 -2.76 -9.22
N ASP A 73 23.06 -2.65 -9.33
CA ASP A 73 23.95 -3.81 -9.21
C ASP A 73 23.91 -4.42 -7.80
N LYS A 74 23.88 -3.57 -6.76
CA LYS A 74 23.70 -4.03 -5.38
C LYS A 74 22.35 -4.69 -5.19
N VAL A 75 21.26 -4.08 -5.66
CA VAL A 75 19.93 -4.68 -5.52
C VAL A 75 19.83 -6.03 -6.24
N LYS A 76 20.30 -6.14 -7.48
CA LYS A 76 20.35 -7.40 -8.24
C LYS A 76 21.14 -8.50 -7.51
N SER A 77 22.23 -8.13 -6.83
CA SER A 77 23.00 -9.08 -6.03
C SER A 77 22.24 -9.57 -4.80
N LEU A 78 21.28 -8.80 -4.29
CA LEU A 78 20.42 -9.20 -3.17
C LEU A 78 19.27 -10.09 -3.64
N GLU A 79 18.76 -9.90 -4.87
CA GLU A 79 17.68 -10.72 -5.46
C GLU A 79 18.04 -12.21 -5.55
N SER A 80 19.30 -12.53 -5.86
CA SER A 80 19.75 -13.92 -6.04
C SER A 80 19.91 -14.70 -4.73
N ALA A 81 19.80 -14.03 -3.58
CA ALA A 81 19.88 -14.69 -2.28
C ALA A 81 18.51 -15.23 -1.87
N ARG A 82 18.50 -16.44 -1.33
CA ARG A 82 17.27 -17.16 -0.96
C ARG A 82 16.48 -16.39 0.11
N SER A 83 15.17 -16.21 -0.14
CA SER A 83 14.22 -15.63 0.82
C SER A 83 14.21 -16.42 2.13
N ILE A 84 14.31 -15.69 3.24
CA ILE A 84 14.28 -16.23 4.60
C ILE A 84 12.83 -16.13 5.09
N THR A 85 12.34 -17.13 5.82
CA THR A 85 11.03 -17.05 6.48
C THR A 85 10.94 -15.79 7.34
N HIS A 86 10.05 -14.86 6.96
CA HIS A 86 9.89 -13.59 7.66
C HIS A 86 9.07 -13.79 8.94
N ARG A 87 9.72 -13.67 10.09
CA ARG A 87 9.03 -13.40 11.36
C ARG A 87 9.16 -11.91 11.66
N LEU A 88 8.03 -11.23 11.82
CA LEU A 88 8.01 -9.81 12.18
C LEU A 88 7.56 -9.66 13.63
N ASN A 89 8.19 -8.73 14.34
CA ASN A 89 7.67 -8.26 15.61
C ASN A 89 6.47 -7.37 15.32
N THR A 90 5.27 -7.92 15.53
CA THR A 90 4.00 -7.27 15.21
C THR A 90 3.23 -6.95 16.49
N ARG A 91 2.52 -5.82 16.48
CA ARG A 91 1.53 -5.46 17.50
C ARG A 91 0.14 -5.46 16.88
N ILE A 92 -0.87 -5.81 17.66
CA ILE A 92 -2.27 -5.71 17.26
C ILE A 92 -2.81 -4.41 17.86
N ILE A 93 -3.47 -3.60 17.03
CA ILE A 93 -4.13 -2.35 17.43
C ILE A 93 -5.59 -2.48 17.01
N GLU A 94 -6.50 -2.37 17.98
CA GLU A 94 -7.94 -2.36 17.73
C GLU A 94 -8.41 -0.92 17.55
N ILE A 95 -9.06 -0.63 16.43
CA ILE A 95 -9.56 0.69 16.08
C ILE A 95 -11.09 0.61 16.00
N PRO A 96 -11.85 1.27 16.89
CA PRO A 96 -13.29 1.32 16.77
C PRO A 96 -13.67 2.21 15.58
N VAL A 97 -14.51 1.69 14.68
CA VAL A 97 -14.96 2.39 13.48
C VAL A 97 -16.47 2.61 13.55
N TYR A 98 -16.90 3.86 13.43
CA TYR A 98 -18.31 4.19 13.26
C TYR A 98 -18.64 4.20 11.76
N TYR A 99 -19.02 3.05 11.22
CA TYR A 99 -19.38 2.94 9.80
C TYR A 99 -20.61 3.81 9.47
N ASN A 100 -20.57 4.44 8.29
CA ASN A 100 -21.60 5.38 7.82
C ASN A 100 -21.86 6.54 8.79
N ASP A 101 -20.80 7.05 9.44
CA ASP A 101 -20.91 8.23 10.28
C ASP A 101 -21.41 9.45 9.46
N PRO A 102 -22.11 10.39 10.10
CA PRO A 102 -22.71 11.52 9.38
C PRO A 102 -21.68 12.45 8.71
N TRP A 103 -20.44 12.51 9.19
CA TRP A 103 -19.42 13.45 8.69
C TRP A 103 -18.78 12.95 7.40
N THR A 104 -18.41 11.66 7.35
CA THR A 104 -17.93 11.03 6.13
C THR A 104 -19.05 10.91 5.10
N HIS A 105 -20.28 10.64 5.55
CA HIS A 105 -21.48 10.64 4.71
C HIS A 105 -21.76 12.03 4.08
N GLU A 106 -21.76 13.11 4.87
CA GLU A 106 -21.92 14.45 4.31
C GLU A 106 -20.82 14.76 3.28
N THR A 107 -19.57 14.40 3.60
CA THR A 107 -18.43 14.66 2.71
C THR A 107 -18.53 13.87 1.41
N LEU A 108 -18.84 12.57 1.46
CA LEU A 108 -18.97 11.76 0.26
C LEU A 108 -20.08 12.31 -0.64
N MET A 109 -21.21 12.76 -0.05
CA MET A 109 -22.35 13.31 -0.81
C MET A 109 -22.00 14.61 -1.55
N ARG A 110 -21.14 15.47 -0.99
CA ARG A 110 -20.64 16.69 -1.65
C ARG A 110 -19.80 16.42 -2.91
N PHE A 111 -19.27 15.20 -3.07
CA PHE A 111 -18.35 14.83 -4.17
C PHE A 111 -18.86 13.65 -5.02
N ARG A 112 -20.18 13.41 -5.05
CA ARG A 112 -20.76 12.33 -5.88
C ARG A 112 -20.43 12.46 -7.36
N ASP A 113 -20.32 13.69 -7.87
CA ASP A 113 -19.94 14.00 -9.25
C ASP A 113 -18.57 13.44 -9.68
N ARG A 114 -17.73 13.08 -8.71
CA ARG A 114 -16.38 12.53 -8.93
C ARG A 114 -16.29 11.01 -8.80
N HIS A 115 -17.38 10.36 -8.44
CA HIS A 115 -17.45 8.93 -8.16
C HIS A 115 -17.95 8.14 -9.38
N GLN A 116 -17.58 6.85 -9.46
CA GLN A 116 -18.02 5.93 -10.51
C GLN A 116 -19.53 5.72 -10.52
N SER A 117 -20.14 5.78 -9.33
CA SER A 117 -21.58 5.66 -9.12
C SER A 117 -22.05 6.84 -8.27
N PRO A 118 -22.42 7.97 -8.88
CA PRO A 118 -22.84 9.18 -8.17
C PRO A 118 -24.12 9.01 -7.34
N GLU A 119 -24.97 8.05 -7.71
CA GLU A 119 -26.27 7.80 -7.05
C GLU A 119 -26.15 6.91 -5.81
N GLN A 120 -24.96 6.35 -5.54
CA GLN A 120 -24.71 5.46 -4.40
C GLN A 120 -23.76 6.13 -3.41
N THR A 121 -23.87 5.75 -2.15
CA THR A 121 -22.83 5.98 -1.15
C THR A 121 -21.61 5.10 -1.42
N ASP A 122 -20.47 5.43 -0.81
CA ASP A 122 -19.24 4.63 -0.95
C ASP A 122 -19.44 3.20 -0.43
N LEU A 123 -20.19 3.02 0.67
CA LEU A 123 -20.48 1.69 1.24
C LEU A 123 -21.41 0.86 0.35
N GLU A 124 -22.46 1.46 -0.23
CA GLU A 124 -23.36 0.76 -1.17
C GLU A 124 -22.61 0.32 -2.43
N TYR A 125 -21.75 1.19 -2.96
CA TYR A 125 -20.93 0.86 -4.11
C TYR A 125 -19.94 -0.25 -3.79
N ALA A 126 -19.23 -0.15 -2.66
CA ALA A 126 -18.28 -1.16 -2.23
C ALA A 126 -18.94 -2.53 -1.98
N ALA A 127 -20.10 -2.56 -1.34
CA ALA A 127 -20.87 -3.78 -1.10
C ALA A 127 -21.28 -4.45 -2.41
N SER A 128 -21.90 -3.68 -3.33
CA SER A 128 -22.33 -4.17 -4.64
C SER A 128 -21.16 -4.71 -5.46
N LEU A 129 -20.05 -3.97 -5.52
CA LEU A 129 -18.86 -4.33 -6.28
C LEU A 129 -18.22 -5.63 -5.80
N ASN A 130 -18.25 -5.88 -4.48
CA ASN A 130 -17.69 -7.08 -3.86
C ASN A 130 -18.73 -8.22 -3.71
N GLY A 131 -19.90 -8.10 -4.35
CA GLY A 131 -20.91 -9.17 -4.38
C GLY A 131 -21.67 -9.38 -3.06
N HIS A 132 -21.66 -8.41 -2.16
CA HIS A 132 -22.43 -8.46 -0.92
C HIS A 132 -23.87 -7.98 -1.14
N GLY A 133 -24.84 -8.63 -0.48
CA GLY A 133 -26.26 -8.32 -0.65
C GLY A 133 -26.72 -7.03 0.05
N ASN A 134 -25.94 -6.53 1.01
CA ASN A 134 -26.22 -5.32 1.77
C ASN A 134 -24.93 -4.74 2.38
N ILE A 135 -25.04 -3.55 2.97
CA ILE A 135 -23.92 -2.82 3.58
C ILE A 135 -23.39 -3.56 4.82
N GLU A 136 -24.26 -4.15 5.63
CA GLU A 136 -23.90 -4.84 6.87
C GLU A 136 -22.99 -6.05 6.61
N ASP A 137 -23.23 -6.78 5.52
CA ASP A 137 -22.40 -7.91 5.12
C ASP A 137 -21.02 -7.46 4.64
N PHE A 138 -20.93 -6.34 3.92
CA PHE A 138 -19.66 -5.72 3.57
C PHE A 138 -18.89 -5.22 4.80
N ILE A 139 -19.57 -4.56 5.74
CA ILE A 139 -18.95 -4.10 7.01
C ILE A 139 -18.39 -5.30 7.80
N ARG A 140 -19.13 -6.41 7.83
CA ARG A 140 -18.68 -7.64 8.46
C ARG A 140 -17.45 -8.22 7.74
N ALA A 141 -17.47 -8.27 6.41
CA ALA A 141 -16.32 -8.66 5.59
C ALA A 141 -15.08 -7.80 5.92
N HIS A 142 -15.26 -6.49 5.99
CA HIS A 142 -14.19 -5.53 6.24
C HIS A 142 -13.60 -5.63 7.66
N SER A 143 -14.43 -5.89 8.67
CA SER A 143 -14.02 -5.83 10.08
C SER A 143 -13.69 -7.19 10.71
N HIS A 144 -14.05 -8.32 10.10
CA HIS A 144 -13.84 -9.64 10.72
C HIS A 144 -12.38 -10.12 10.73
N SER A 145 -11.51 -9.51 9.91
CA SER A 145 -10.12 -9.92 9.77
C SER A 145 -9.17 -8.74 10.06
N PRO A 146 -7.97 -9.01 10.60
CA PRO A 146 -6.98 -7.97 10.78
C PRO A 146 -6.51 -7.38 9.46
N TRP A 147 -6.05 -6.13 9.54
CA TRP A 147 -5.38 -5.42 8.46
C TRP A 147 -3.89 -5.28 8.77
N PHE A 148 -3.04 -5.66 7.83
CA PHE A 148 -1.59 -5.61 7.93
C PHE A 148 -1.06 -4.31 7.33
N VAL A 149 -0.44 -3.46 8.16
CA VAL A 149 0.21 -2.22 7.71
C VAL A 149 1.45 -2.56 6.89
N SER A 150 1.38 -2.39 5.57
CA SER A 150 2.50 -2.61 4.64
C SER A 150 3.29 -1.33 4.36
N MET A 151 2.67 -0.16 4.44
CA MET A 151 3.34 1.10 4.18
C MET A 151 2.75 2.20 5.06
N VAL A 152 3.56 3.20 5.40
CA VAL A 152 3.10 4.47 5.99
C VAL A 152 3.54 5.60 5.08
N GLY A 153 2.62 6.48 4.67
CA GLY A 153 2.93 7.55 3.72
C GLY A 153 1.70 8.34 3.27
N PHE A 154 1.81 9.02 2.12
CA PHE A 154 0.84 10.01 1.61
C PHE A 154 0.73 11.27 2.47
N VAL A 155 0.27 11.14 3.72
CA VAL A 155 0.35 12.18 4.75
C VAL A 155 1.03 11.59 5.99
N ALA A 156 1.45 12.45 6.92
CA ALA A 156 2.17 12.01 8.11
C ALA A 156 1.33 11.02 8.93
N GLY A 157 1.76 9.76 8.96
CA GLY A 157 1.17 8.71 9.80
C GLY A 157 0.05 7.89 9.16
N LEU A 158 -0.36 8.16 7.90
CA LEU A 158 -1.41 7.38 7.25
C LEU A 158 -0.90 5.96 6.89
N PRO A 159 -1.51 4.89 7.43
CA PRO A 159 -1.14 3.52 7.10
C PRO A 159 -1.87 3.07 5.82
N PHE A 160 -1.16 2.40 4.93
CA PHE A 160 -1.75 1.56 3.88
C PHE A 160 -1.74 0.12 4.38
N MET A 161 -2.90 -0.52 4.33
CA MET A 161 -3.09 -1.81 4.98
C MET A 161 -3.70 -2.84 4.02
N PHE A 162 -3.18 -4.07 4.08
CA PHE A 162 -3.74 -5.23 3.37
C PHE A 162 -4.63 -6.04 4.31
N GLN A 163 -5.75 -6.52 3.80
CA GLN A 163 -6.58 -7.45 4.54
C GLN A 163 -5.89 -8.81 4.67
N MET A 164 -5.83 -9.36 5.88
CA MET A 164 -5.22 -10.67 6.17
C MET A 164 -6.19 -11.82 5.90
N VAL A 165 -6.60 -11.95 4.64
CA VAL A 165 -7.43 -13.05 4.12
C VAL A 165 -6.80 -13.60 2.83
N GLU A 166 -7.28 -14.75 2.36
CA GLU A 166 -6.90 -15.29 1.05
C GLU A 166 -7.29 -14.31 -0.07
N GLN A 167 -6.55 -14.30 -1.17
CA GLN A 167 -6.68 -13.30 -2.23
C GLN A 167 -8.10 -13.22 -2.80
N GLU A 168 -8.78 -14.36 -2.95
CA GLU A 168 -10.15 -14.45 -3.47
C GLU A 168 -11.21 -13.87 -2.51
N GLN A 169 -10.83 -13.52 -1.29
CA GLN A 169 -11.69 -12.90 -0.28
C GLN A 169 -11.31 -11.44 0.01
N GLN A 170 -10.22 -10.95 -0.59
CA GLN A 170 -9.79 -9.57 -0.38
C GLN A 170 -10.79 -8.60 -1.00
N LEU A 171 -11.17 -7.59 -0.21
CA LEU A 171 -12.04 -6.52 -0.69
C LEU A 171 -11.29 -5.60 -1.64
N GLU A 172 -11.87 -5.35 -2.82
CA GLU A 172 -11.33 -4.42 -3.80
C GLU A 172 -12.36 -3.35 -4.15
N VAL A 173 -11.95 -2.08 -4.03
CA VAL A 173 -12.79 -0.92 -4.40
C VAL A 173 -11.92 0.12 -5.10
N PRO A 174 -12.19 0.50 -6.35
CA PRO A 174 -11.35 1.46 -7.06
C PRO A 174 -11.38 2.85 -6.40
N LYS A 175 -10.30 3.62 -6.59
CA LYS A 175 -10.27 5.04 -6.22
C LYS A 175 -11.26 5.82 -7.08
N TYR A 176 -11.73 6.96 -6.57
CA TYR A 176 -12.62 7.87 -7.32
C TYR A 176 -12.01 8.26 -8.67
N LEU A 177 -12.87 8.56 -9.66
CA LEU A 177 -12.44 9.03 -10.98
C LEU A 177 -11.63 10.33 -10.88
N THR A 178 -12.04 11.22 -9.98
CA THR A 178 -11.30 12.43 -9.61
C THR A 178 -11.21 12.51 -8.08
N PRO A 179 -10.05 12.79 -7.49
CA PRO A 179 -9.93 12.83 -6.03
C PRO A 179 -10.84 13.90 -5.42
N ARG A 180 -11.38 13.62 -4.23
CA ARG A 180 -12.05 14.62 -3.39
C ARG A 180 -11.04 15.68 -2.96
N THR A 181 -11.49 16.92 -2.80
CA THR A 181 -10.66 18.01 -2.27
C THR A 181 -10.76 18.16 -0.75
N ASP A 182 -11.61 17.37 -0.10
CA ASP A 182 -11.81 17.35 1.34
C ASP A 182 -12.13 15.91 1.81
N THR A 183 -11.69 15.57 3.01
CA THR A 183 -11.95 14.29 3.69
C THR A 183 -11.78 14.52 5.19
N PRO A 184 -12.79 14.18 6.03
CA PRO A 184 -12.69 14.35 7.47
C PRO A 184 -11.48 13.61 8.04
N LYS A 185 -10.87 14.17 9.09
CA LYS A 185 -9.78 13.48 9.82
C LYS A 185 -10.24 12.10 10.30
N GLN A 186 -9.31 11.13 10.32
CA GLN A 186 -9.56 9.77 10.84
C GLN A 186 -10.62 8.98 10.04
N THR A 187 -10.83 9.35 8.78
CA THR A 187 -11.73 8.61 7.88
C THR A 187 -11.08 7.29 7.51
N VAL A 188 -11.76 6.17 7.75
CA VAL A 188 -11.38 4.88 7.17
C VAL A 188 -11.73 4.90 5.69
N GLY A 189 -10.73 4.69 4.82
CA GLY A 189 -10.87 4.82 3.37
C GLY A 189 -10.36 3.60 2.63
N HIS A 190 -11.10 3.17 1.61
CA HIS A 190 -10.72 2.02 0.77
C HIS A 190 -10.30 2.47 -0.63
N GLY A 191 -9.22 1.90 -1.17
CA GLY A 191 -8.77 2.21 -2.53
C GLY A 191 -7.84 1.13 -3.11
N GLY A 192 -8.28 0.48 -4.18
CA GLY A 192 -7.72 -0.78 -4.65
C GLY A 192 -7.99 -1.89 -3.64
N CYS A 193 -6.95 -2.66 -3.29
CA CYS A 193 -6.95 -3.67 -2.25
C CYS A 193 -6.49 -3.14 -0.87
N PHE A 194 -6.51 -1.81 -0.68
CA PHE A 194 -6.00 -1.17 0.54
C PHE A 194 -7.08 -0.49 1.35
N ASP A 195 -6.97 -0.64 2.66
CA ASP A 195 -7.59 0.23 3.65
C ASP A 195 -6.56 1.26 4.17
N CYS A 196 -7.03 2.43 4.59
CA CYS A 196 -6.23 3.52 5.15
C CYS A 196 -7.02 4.41 6.12
N ILE A 197 -6.30 5.21 6.92
CA ILE A 197 -6.88 6.09 7.97
C ILE A 197 -6.21 7.47 7.95
#